data_AF-A0A6M4AMC9-F1
#
_entry.id   AF-A0A6M4AMC9-F1
#
_cell.length_a   1.000
_cell.length_b   1.000
_cell.length_c   1.000
_cell.angle_alpha   90.00
_cell.angle_beta   90.00
_cell.angle_gamma   90.00
#
_symmetry.space_group_name_H-M   'P 1'
#
loop_
_entity.id
_entity.type
_entity.pdbx_description
1 polymer ?
#
loop_
_entity_poly.entity_id
_entity_poly.type
_entity_poly.pdbx_seq_one_letter_code
_entity_poly.pdbx_strand_id
1 'polypeptide(L)' 'DGQTREHALLAYTLGVKQLIVAVNKMDTTKWSEDRFNEIVKEVSNFIKKVGFNPKTVPFVPISGFNGDNMIDVSPN' A
#
# COMPACT_ATOMS: atom_id res chain seq x y z
N ASP A 1 -3.77 2.43 14.79
CA ASP A 1 -4.07 1.01 15.03
C ASP A 1 -3.21 0.07 14.20
N GLY A 2 -2.76 -1.03 14.80
CA GLY A 2 -1.80 -1.98 14.22
C GLY A 2 -2.38 -3.03 13.27
N GLN A 3 -3.64 -2.88 12.85
CA GLN A 3 -4.36 -3.91 12.08
C GLN A 3 -3.70 -4.26 10.74
N THR A 4 -3.22 -3.27 9.98
CA THR A 4 -2.46 -3.53 8.73
C THR A 4 -1.24 -4.40 8.97
N ARG A 5 -0.62 -4.27 10.15
CA ARG A 5 0.56 -5.03 10.52
C ARG A 5 0.23 -6.48 10.83
N GLU A 6 -0.82 -6.69 11.60
CA GLU A 6 -1.33 -8.02 11.94
C GLU A 6 -1.77 -8.79 10.69
N HIS A 7 -2.54 -8.16 9.79
CA HIS A 7 -3.00 -8.81 8.56
C HIS A 7 -1.84 -9.19 7.63
N ALA A 8 -0.82 -8.33 7.49
CA ALA A 8 0.36 -8.67 6.69
C ALA A 8 1.13 -9.85 7.28
N LEU A 9 1.26 -9.91 8.61
CA LEU A 9 1.89 -11.04 9.28
C LEU A 9 1.10 -12.34 9.06
N LEU A 10 -0.22 -12.31 9.25
CA LEU A 10 -1.09 -13.46 9.02
C LEU A 10 -1.06 -13.93 7.57
N ALA A 11 -1.08 -13.01 6.59
CA ALA A 11 -0.96 -13.36 5.18
C ALA A 11 0.36 -14.09 4.89
N TYR A 12 1.47 -13.61 5.46
CA TYR A 12 2.78 -14.24 5.29
C TYR A 12 2.84 -15.63 5.92
N THR A 13 2.32 -15.81 7.15
CA THR A 13 2.33 -17.12 7.82
C THR A 13 1.43 -18.14 7.12
N LEU A 14 0.38 -17.69 6.45
CA LEU A 14 -0.50 -18.52 5.62
C LEU A 14 0.09 -18.85 4.23
N GLY A 15 1.31 -18.38 3.92
CA GLY A 15 2.03 -18.72 2.69
C GLY A 15 1.75 -17.81 1.49
N VAL A 16 1.12 -16.64 1.70
CA VAL A 16 0.95 -15.64 0.64
C VAL A 16 2.30 -15.02 0.30
N LYS A 17 2.76 -15.21 -0.95
CA LYS A 17 4.08 -14.74 -1.42
C LYS A 17 4.04 -13.44 -2.21
N GLN A 18 2.89 -13.12 -2.79
CA GLN A 18 2.68 -11.90 -3.59
C GLN A 18 1.79 -10.94 -2.81
N LEU A 19 2.21 -9.69 -2.73
CA LEU A 19 1.52 -8.63 -2.02
C LEU A 19 1.50 -7.37 -2.89
N ILE A 20 0.34 -6.73 -2.96
CA ILE A 20 0.16 -5.39 -3.52
C ILE A 20 -0.43 -4.53 -2.42
N VAL A 21 0.11 -3.31 -2.24
CA VAL A 21 -0.37 -2.36 -1.24
C VAL A 21 -1.12 -1.23 -1.93
N ALA A 22 -2.42 -1.16 -1.70
CA ALA A 22 -3.24 -0.04 -2.15
C ALA A 22 -3.25 1.06 -1.08
N VAL A 23 -2.76 2.26 -1.44
CA VAL A 23 -2.78 3.45 -0.59
C VAL A 23 -4.05 4.24 -0.92
N ASN A 24 -5.10 4.05 -0.11
CA ASN A 24 -6.42 4.60 -0.40
C ASN A 24 -6.62 6.04 0.16
N LYS A 25 -7.66 6.72 -0.33
CA LYS A 25 -8.08 8.09 0.04
C LYS A 25 -7.09 9.18 -0.34
N MET A 26 -6.30 8.98 -1.41
CA MET A 26 -5.31 9.97 -1.88
C MET A 26 -5.93 11.29 -2.34
N ASP A 27 -7.21 11.31 -2.67
CA ASP A 27 -8.00 12.51 -2.93
C ASP A 27 -8.03 13.46 -1.71
N THR A 28 -8.10 12.91 -0.50
CA THR A 28 -8.14 13.70 0.75
C THR A 28 -6.83 14.42 1.05
N THR A 29 -5.72 13.94 0.49
CA THR A 29 -4.39 14.54 0.58
C THR A 29 -4.01 15.30 -0.68
N LYS A 30 -4.98 15.58 -1.56
CA LYS A 30 -4.80 16.28 -2.85
C LYS A 30 -3.68 15.65 -3.68
N TRP A 31 -3.59 14.31 -3.68
CA TRP A 31 -2.58 13.56 -4.43
C TRP A 31 -1.14 13.97 -4.09
N SER A 32 -0.89 14.34 -2.82
CA SER A 32 0.45 14.70 -2.36
C SER A 32 1.45 13.55 -2.51
N GLU A 33 2.44 13.74 -3.38
CA GLU A 33 3.52 12.79 -3.62
C GLU A 33 4.38 12.58 -2.35
N ASP A 34 4.69 13.66 -1.62
CA ASP A 34 5.44 13.58 -0.37
C ASP A 34 4.74 12.68 0.65
N ARG A 35 3.42 12.82 0.79
CA ARG A 35 2.63 12.00 1.72
C ARG A 35 2.60 10.53 1.28
N PHE A 36 2.47 10.29 -0.02
CA PHE A 36 2.55 8.93 -0.57
C PHE A 36 3.92 8.30 -0.29
N ASN A 37 5.00 9.01 -0.59
CA ASN A 37 6.37 8.54 -0.38
C ASN A 37 6.69 8.27 1.10
N GLU A 38 6.16 9.08 2.03
CA GLU A 38 6.24 8.83 3.46
C GLU A 38 5.59 7.49 3.85
N ILE A 39 4.37 7.25 3.36
CA ILE A 39 3.63 6.01 3.61
C ILE A 39 4.36 4.81 3.01
N VAL A 40 4.83 4.92 1.76
CA VAL A 40 5.61 3.87 1.09
C VAL A 40 6.84 3.51 1.91
N LYS A 41 7.57 4.50 2.43
CA LYS A 41 8.76 4.26 3.26
C LYS A 41 8.42 3.56 4.57
N GLU A 42 7.37 3.99 5.27
CA GLU A 42 6.97 3.37 6.53
C GLU A 42 6.52 1.92 6.32
N VAL A 43 5.64 1.69 5.34
CA VAL A 43 5.09 0.37 5.05
C VAL A 43 6.16 -0.56 4.49
N SER A 44 7.07 -0.08 3.64
CA SER A 44 8.21 -0.86 3.14
C SER A 44 9.10 -1.38 4.26
N ASN A 45 9.41 -0.53 5.25
CA ASN A 45 10.17 -0.93 6.42
C ASN A 45 9.43 -1.99 7.25
N PHE A 46 8.11 -1.86 7.33
CA PHE A 46 7.28 -2.79 8.07
C PHE A 46 7.17 -4.17 7.38
N ILE A 47 6.81 -4.23 6.09
CA ILE A 47 6.67 -5.51 5.38
C ILE A 47 8.02 -6.26 5.25
N LYS A 48 9.14 -5.53 5.23
CA LYS A 48 10.49 -6.12 5.32
C LYS A 48 10.70 -6.87 6.64
N LYS A 49 10.17 -6.34 7.76
CA LYS A 49 10.24 -7.01 9.07
C LYS A 49 9.33 -8.25 9.13
N VAL A 50 8.21 -8.23 8.41
CA VAL A 50 7.30 -9.39 8.29
C VAL A 50 7.93 -10.52 7.48
N GLY A 51 8.72 -10.19 6.45
CA GLY A 51 9.42 -11.18 5.61
C GLY A 51 9.21 -10.98 4.11
N PHE A 52 8.37 -10.02 3.69
CA PHE A 52 8.21 -9.68 2.28
C PHE A 52 9.41 -8.90 1.75
N ASN A 53 9.73 -9.08 0.47
CA ASN A 53 10.72 -8.27 -0.22
C ASN A 53 10.07 -6.95 -0.70
N PRO A 54 10.43 -5.77 -0.15
CA PRO A 54 9.79 -4.52 -0.55
C PRO A 54 10.00 -4.17 -2.02
N LYS A 55 11.08 -4.65 -2.65
CA LYS A 55 11.35 -4.39 -4.08
C LYS A 55 10.35 -5.06 -5.02
N THR A 56 9.63 -6.07 -4.54
CA THR A 56 8.66 -6.85 -5.34
C THR A 56 7.22 -6.52 -4.98
N VAL A 57 6.98 -5.57 -4.06
CA VAL A 57 5.64 -5.18 -3.60
C VAL A 57 5.29 -3.84 -4.24
N PRO A 58 4.36 -3.82 -5.20
CA PRO A 58 3.87 -2.58 -5.77
C PRO A 58 3.04 -1.79 -4.76
N PHE A 59 3.20 -0.47 -4.78
CA PHE A 59 2.36 0.47 -4.05
C PHE A 59 1.53 1.25 -5.07
N VAL A 60 0.21 1.18 -4.93
CA VAL A 60 -0.72 1.83 -5.87
C VAL A 60 -1.50 2.90 -5.12
N PRO A 61 -1.33 4.19 -5.44
CA PRO A 61 -2.18 5.23 -4.88
C PRO A 61 -3.56 5.15 -5.53
N ILE A 62 -4.62 5.03 -4.72
CA ILE A 62 -6.00 4.92 -5.20
C ILE A 62 -6.92 5.90 -4.47
N SER A 63 -8.06 6.19 -5.10
CA SER A 63 -9.23 6.71 -4.41
C SER A 63 -10.43 5.81 -4.68
N GLY A 64 -10.86 5.07 -3.65
CA GLY A 64 -12.08 4.27 -3.76
C GLY A 64 -13.36 5.09 -3.90
N PHE A 65 -13.34 6.38 -3.52
CA PHE A 65 -14.51 7.26 -3.63
C PHE A 65 -14.66 7.82 -5.05
N ASN A 66 -13.56 8.29 -5.63
CA ASN A 66 -13.54 8.86 -6.98
C ASN A 66 -13.33 7.80 -8.08
N GLY A 67 -12.91 6.59 -7.72
CA GLY A 67 -12.62 5.50 -8.66
C GLY A 67 -11.20 5.53 -9.25
N ASP A 68 -10.32 6.41 -8.76
CA ASP A 68 -8.97 6.58 -9.29
C ASP A 68 -8.09 5.34 -9.10
N ASN A 69 -7.43 4.89 -10.18
CA ASN A 69 -6.50 3.75 -10.21
C ASN A 69 -7.13 2.42 -9.77
N MET A 70 -8.45 2.28 -9.91
CA MET A 70 -9.19 1.06 -9.55
C MET A 70 -9.32 0.06 -10.71
N ILE A 71 -9.44 0.55 -11.94
CA ILE A 71 -9.54 -0.26 -13.17
C ILE A 71 -8.61 0.36 -14.21
N ASP A 72 -8.85 1.65 -14.50
CA ASP A 72 -8.04 2.43 -15.43
C ASP A 72 -7.09 3.37 -14.68
N VAL A 73 -6.02 3.77 -15.37
CA VAL A 73 -5.05 4.75 -14.85
C VAL A 73 -5.72 6.11 -14.70
N SER A 74 -5.60 6.69 -13.51
CA SER A 74 -6.08 8.04 -13.22
C SER A 74 -5.17 9.10 -13.85
N PRO A 75 -5.71 10.24 -14.31
CA PRO A 75 -4.91 11.38 -14.77
C PRO A 75 -4.29 12.21 -13.62
N ASN A 76 -4.59 11.89 -12.36
CA ASN A 76 -4.15 12.61 -11.17
C ASN A 76 -2.76 12.19 -10.68
#